data_AF-A0A6N4T2G2-F1
#
_entry.id   AF-A0A6N4T2G2-F1
#
_cell.length_a   1.000
_cell.length_b   1.000
_cell.length_c   1.000
_cell.angle_alpha   90.00
_cell.angle_beta   90.00
_cell.angle_gamma   90.00
#
_symmetry.space_group_name_H-M   'P 1'
#
loop_
_entity.id
_entity.type
_entity.pdbx_description
1 polymer ?
#
loop_
_entity_poly.entity_id
_entity_poly.type
_entity_poly.pdbx_seq_one_letter_code
_entity_poly.pdbx_strand_id
1 'polypeptide(L)'
;MLVLLPSLSLAKRVSGRIDKTINAVPVVNECVAAPRSRDSRNTIDTKEFKGGTDTAKDWIYNRIKFDSGPGAIHFSEDLSADYYEQMTAERKLTRYVKGFKRTEWVKAKAARNEAWDLMVYNLAAAHFLGLHRWREADWERKKLRVDPDQQDIFAPPVPKIATVEDQEEQQPVKPQARPRENPKVSAPRPTPTQQSPGQESGFVVYHSTDYE
;
A
#
# COMPACT_ATOMS: atom_id res chain seq x y z
N MET A 1 13.22 -3.68 40.18
CA MET A 1 12.95 -4.55 39.02
C MET A 1 14.28 -5.10 38.53
N LEU A 2 14.61 -6.34 38.86
CA LEU A 2 15.84 -7.00 38.36
C LEU A 2 15.58 -7.41 36.91
N VAL A 3 16.27 -6.78 35.95
CA VAL A 3 16.17 -7.17 34.52
C VAL A 3 17.42 -7.98 34.19
N LEU A 4 17.24 -9.28 33.96
CA LEU A 4 18.31 -10.20 33.58
C LEU A 4 18.55 -10.04 32.08
N LEU A 5 19.58 -9.26 31.71
CA LEU A 5 19.92 -9.05 30.32
C LEU A 5 20.43 -10.37 29.70
N PRO A 6 19.95 -10.76 28.51
CA PRO A 6 20.40 -11.98 27.86
C PRO A 6 21.91 -11.88 27.58
N SER A 7 22.66 -12.91 27.95
CA SER A 7 24.07 -13.00 27.61
C SER A 7 24.26 -13.17 26.09
N LEU A 8 25.41 -12.74 25.56
CA LEU A 8 25.74 -12.89 24.14
C LEU A 8 25.62 -14.34 23.63
N SER A 9 25.85 -15.33 24.51
CA SER A 9 25.69 -16.75 24.18
C SER A 9 24.22 -17.16 24.04
N LEU A 10 23.34 -16.60 24.87
CA LEU A 10 21.90 -16.82 24.78
C LEU A 10 21.33 -16.20 23.50
N ALA A 11 21.71 -14.97 23.19
CA ALA A 11 21.29 -14.28 21.96
C ALA A 11 21.67 -15.09 20.70
N LYS A 12 22.93 -15.55 20.60
CA LYS A 12 23.38 -16.42 19.50
C LYS A 12 22.56 -17.71 19.37
N ARG A 13 22.24 -18.36 20.50
CA ARG A 13 21.47 -19.61 20.50
C ARG A 13 20.04 -19.39 20.02
N VAL A 14 19.38 -18.33 20.50
CA VAL A 14 18.02 -17.97 20.07
C VAL A 14 18.01 -17.59 18.60
N SER A 15 18.97 -16.75 18.17
CA SER A 15 19.11 -16.34 16.77
C SER A 15 19.28 -17.55 15.84
N GLY A 16 20.14 -18.51 16.21
CA GLY A 16 20.31 -19.75 15.43
C GLY A 16 19.07 -20.64 15.37
N ARG A 17 18.15 -20.57 16.34
CA ARG A 17 16.85 -21.26 16.26
C ARG A 17 15.89 -20.52 15.32
N ILE A 18 15.86 -19.20 15.38
CA ILE A 18 15.07 -18.35 14.47
C ILE A 18 15.53 -18.56 13.03
N ASP A 19 16.83 -18.58 12.77
CA ASP A 19 17.38 -18.83 11.42
C ASP A 19 16.93 -20.19 10.86
N LYS A 20 16.85 -21.23 11.69
CA LYS A 20 16.31 -22.54 11.28
C LYS A 20 14.84 -22.44 10.89
N THR A 21 14.03 -21.72 11.67
CA THR A 21 12.62 -21.49 11.35
C THR A 21 12.46 -20.69 10.06
N ILE A 22 13.27 -19.65 9.85
CA ILE A 22 13.26 -18.83 8.63
C ILE A 22 13.59 -19.69 7.40
N ASN A 23 14.59 -20.56 7.50
CA ASN A 23 14.96 -21.48 6.41
C ASN A 23 13.89 -22.55 6.13
N ALA A 24 13.14 -22.96 7.16
CA ALA A 24 12.09 -23.96 7.03
C ALA A 24 10.80 -23.41 6.40
N VAL A 25 10.59 -22.09 6.42
CA VAL A 25 9.35 -21.45 5.93
C VAL A 25 9.69 -20.51 4.77
N PRO A 26 9.47 -20.92 3.50
CA PRO A 26 9.86 -20.13 2.31
C PRO A 26 9.33 -18.70 2.31
N VAL A 27 8.05 -18.52 2.71
CA VAL A 27 7.40 -17.21 2.77
C VAL A 27 8.13 -16.26 3.72
N VAL A 28 8.63 -16.75 4.86
CA VAL A 28 9.38 -15.94 5.84
C VAL A 28 10.79 -15.68 5.34
N ASN A 29 11.39 -16.64 4.64
CA ASN A 29 12.72 -16.49 4.02
C ASN A 29 12.76 -15.33 3.03
N GLU A 30 11.74 -15.21 2.18
CA GLU A 30 11.63 -14.13 1.19
C GLU A 30 11.48 -12.74 1.82
N CYS A 31 10.94 -12.66 3.04
CA CYS A 31 10.76 -11.39 3.74
C CYS A 31 12.06 -10.88 4.39
N VAL A 32 12.91 -11.80 4.86
CA VAL A 32 14.12 -11.46 5.65
C VAL A 32 15.33 -11.32 4.73
N ALA A 33 16.17 -10.31 4.99
CA ALA A 33 17.38 -10.12 4.21
C ALA A 33 18.34 -11.33 4.35
N ALA A 34 19.03 -11.66 3.26
CA ALA A 34 19.98 -12.77 3.23
C ALA A 34 21.05 -12.65 4.33
N PRO A 35 21.51 -13.78 4.90
CA PRO A 35 22.58 -13.77 5.91
C PRO A 35 23.81 -13.02 5.40
N ARG A 36 24.39 -12.14 6.24
CA ARG A 36 25.57 -11.31 5.93
C ARG A 36 25.36 -10.31 4.77
N SER A 37 24.11 -9.97 4.43
CA SER A 37 23.83 -8.87 3.53
C SER A 37 24.45 -7.57 4.06
N ARG A 38 24.71 -6.60 3.17
CA ARG A 38 25.22 -5.27 3.53
C ARG A 38 24.17 -4.40 4.25
N ASP A 39 23.11 -5.01 4.77
CA ASP A 39 22.08 -4.33 5.54
C ASP A 39 22.48 -4.28 7.01
N SER A 40 22.85 -3.08 7.46
CA SER A 40 23.23 -2.81 8.84
C SER A 40 22.13 -3.09 9.88
N ARG A 41 20.87 -3.20 9.45
CA ARG A 41 19.70 -3.41 10.32
C ARG A 41 19.41 -4.89 10.61
N ASN A 42 19.93 -5.81 9.82
CA ASN A 42 19.80 -7.25 10.05
C ASN A 42 21.01 -7.79 10.84
N THR A 43 20.86 -7.95 12.15
CA THR A 43 21.90 -8.40 13.09
C THR A 43 21.47 -9.66 13.86
N ILE A 44 22.36 -10.20 14.71
CA ILE A 44 22.03 -11.37 15.55
C ILE A 44 20.89 -11.04 16.53
N ASP A 45 20.87 -9.81 17.03
CA ASP A 45 19.93 -9.34 18.04
C ASP A 45 18.65 -8.72 17.43
N THR A 46 18.69 -8.36 16.15
CA THR A 46 17.58 -7.68 15.45
C THR A 46 17.43 -8.21 14.03
N LYS A 47 16.28 -8.81 13.71
CA LYS A 47 15.95 -9.24 12.34
C LYS A 47 14.94 -8.28 11.73
N GLU A 48 15.39 -7.41 10.82
CA GLU A 48 14.52 -6.50 10.08
C GLU A 48 14.09 -7.14 8.75
N PHE A 49 12.84 -6.90 8.35
CA PHE A 49 12.25 -7.40 7.11
C PHE A 49 11.31 -6.35 6.51
N LYS A 50 10.91 -6.54 5.24
CA LYS A 50 9.95 -5.62 4.59
C LYS A 50 8.60 -5.65 5.32
N GLY A 51 8.14 -4.50 5.79
CA GLY A 51 6.95 -4.40 6.65
C GLY A 51 7.23 -4.68 8.13
N GLY A 52 8.49 -4.84 8.50
CA GLY A 52 8.95 -4.84 9.89
C GLY A 52 8.71 -3.49 10.56
N THR A 53 8.81 -3.48 11.89
CA THR A 53 8.44 -2.34 12.73
C THR A 53 9.26 -1.08 12.40
N ASP A 54 10.58 -1.19 12.23
CA ASP A 54 11.42 -0.01 11.97
C ASP A 54 11.20 0.54 10.55
N THR A 55 11.01 -0.35 9.57
CA THR A 55 10.67 0.03 8.20
C THR A 55 9.31 0.73 8.14
N ALA A 56 8.31 0.22 8.85
CA ALA A 56 6.99 0.83 8.97
C ALA A 56 7.07 2.20 9.63
N LYS A 57 7.82 2.33 10.73
CA LYS A 57 8.06 3.61 11.43
C LYS A 57 8.74 4.63 10.52
N ASP A 58 9.78 4.23 9.78
CA ASP A 58 10.44 5.10 8.79
C ASP A 58 9.48 5.55 7.68
N TRP A 59 8.63 4.64 7.19
CA TRP A 59 7.62 4.93 6.15
C TRP A 59 6.56 5.92 6.64
N ILE A 60 6.06 5.74 7.87
CA ILE A 60 5.05 6.61 8.49
C ILE A 60 5.67 7.98 8.76
N TYR A 61 6.87 8.02 9.34
CA TYR A 61 7.57 9.26 9.67
C TYR A 61 7.83 10.16 8.46
N ASN A 62 8.14 9.57 7.31
CA ASN A 62 8.31 10.33 6.06
C ASN A 62 6.99 10.90 5.53
N ARG A 63 5.85 10.28 5.85
CA ARG A 63 4.53 10.69 5.36
C ARG A 63 3.82 11.72 6.23
N ILE A 64 4.05 11.71 7.54
CA ILE A 64 3.46 12.68 8.48
C ILE A 64 3.80 14.13 8.10
N LYS A 65 4.90 14.33 7.36
CA LYS A 65 5.34 15.66 6.90
C LYS A 65 4.51 16.25 5.76
N PHE A 66 3.61 15.47 5.15
CA PHE A 66 2.74 15.95 4.08
C PHE A 66 1.39 16.38 4.66
N ASP A 67 1.03 17.64 4.43
CA ASP A 67 -0.24 18.20 4.90
C ASP A 67 -1.43 17.77 4.04
N SER A 68 -1.22 17.58 2.74
CA SER A 68 -2.24 17.11 1.81
C SER A 68 -1.65 16.44 0.56
N GLY A 69 -2.47 15.63 -0.12
CA GLY A 69 -2.12 14.97 -1.37
C GLY A 69 -1.84 13.47 -1.26
N PRO A 70 -1.41 12.82 -2.35
CA PRO A 70 -1.22 11.38 -2.41
C PRO A 70 -0.18 10.89 -1.39
N GLY A 71 -0.63 10.06 -0.45
CA GLY A 71 0.22 9.50 0.60
C GLY A 71 0.33 10.37 1.86
N ALA A 72 -0.41 11.48 1.95
CA ALA A 72 -0.65 12.17 3.20
C ALA A 72 -1.45 11.25 4.16
N ILE A 73 -1.19 11.39 5.47
CA ILE A 73 -1.95 10.68 6.49
C ILE A 73 -3.07 11.59 6.96
N HIS A 74 -4.30 11.13 6.80
CA HIS A 74 -5.48 11.85 7.28
C HIS A 74 -5.79 11.47 8.72
N PHE A 75 -5.98 12.47 9.56
CA PHE A 75 -6.39 12.33 10.95
C PHE A 75 -7.83 12.83 11.10
N SER A 76 -8.60 12.22 12.00
CA SER A 76 -9.92 12.72 12.38
C SER A 76 -9.77 13.93 13.30
N GLU A 77 -10.68 14.89 13.19
CA GLU A 77 -10.73 16.07 14.07
C GLU A 77 -11.05 15.70 15.53
N ASP A 78 -11.67 14.55 15.77
CA ASP A 78 -12.09 14.09 17.10
C ASP A 78 -10.95 13.46 17.93
N LEU A 79 -9.72 13.41 17.39
CA LEU A 79 -8.58 12.80 18.07
C LEU A 79 -8.04 13.71 19.19
N SER A 80 -7.96 13.17 20.40
CA SER A 80 -7.41 13.86 21.58
C SER A 80 -5.92 14.21 21.44
N ALA A 81 -5.46 15.26 22.13
CA ALA A 81 -4.05 15.67 22.17
C ALA A 81 -3.10 14.52 22.58
N ASP A 82 -3.51 13.69 23.54
CA ASP A 82 -2.77 12.50 23.99
C ASP A 82 -2.37 11.57 22.84
N TYR A 83 -3.21 11.44 21.81
CA TYR A 83 -2.91 10.61 20.64
C TYR A 83 -1.66 11.10 19.89
N TYR A 84 -1.55 12.43 19.71
CA TYR A 84 -0.43 13.06 19.04
C TYR A 84 0.85 13.03 19.89
N GLU A 85 0.71 13.16 21.22
CA GLU A 85 1.84 12.98 22.15
C GLU A 85 2.39 11.55 22.08
N GLN A 86 1.50 10.55 22.06
CA GLN A 86 1.91 9.15 21.93
C GLN A 86 2.52 8.84 20.56
N MET A 87 2.03 9.45 19.48
CA MET A 87 2.63 9.30 18.14
C MET A 87 4.06 9.86 18.06
N THR A 88 4.37 10.90 18.84
CA THR A 88 5.68 11.56 18.85
C THR A 88 6.58 11.11 20.01
N ALA A 89 6.13 10.13 20.80
CA ALA A 89 6.84 9.60 21.96
C ALA A 89 8.18 8.92 21.63
N GLU A 90 8.33 8.43 20.39
CA GLU A 90 9.57 7.86 19.87
C GLU A 90 10.27 8.83 18.94
N ARG A 91 11.57 9.02 19.16
CA ARG A 91 12.42 9.85 18.32
C ARG A 91 13.56 9.07 17.71
N LYS A 92 13.87 9.36 16.45
CA LYS A 92 14.98 8.78 15.71
C LYS A 92 16.28 9.43 16.16
N LEU A 93 17.05 8.76 17.01
CA LEU A 93 18.35 9.23 17.47
C LEU A 93 19.46 8.57 16.67
N THR A 94 20.38 9.39 16.16
CA THR A 94 21.64 8.91 15.60
C THR A 94 22.67 8.81 16.72
N ARG A 95 23.15 7.60 17.01
CA ARG A 95 24.24 7.34 17.94
C ARG A 95 25.45 6.79 17.18
N TYR A 96 26.64 7.28 17.50
CA TYR A 96 27.88 6.69 17.00
C TYR A 96 28.31 5.59 17.95
N VAL A 97 28.37 4.35 17.46
CA VAL A 97 28.85 3.19 18.22
C VAL A 97 30.09 2.66 17.52
N LYS A 98 31.23 2.70 18.20
CA LYS A 98 32.53 2.24 17.66
C LYS A 98 32.88 2.89 16.30
N GLY A 99 32.62 4.20 16.16
CA GLY A 99 32.89 4.96 14.93
C GLY A 99 31.85 4.80 13.81
N PHE A 100 30.89 3.88 13.93
CA PHE A 100 29.83 3.69 12.95
C PHE A 100 28.56 4.45 13.36
N LYS A 101 27.94 5.12 12.38
CA LYS A 101 26.64 5.78 12.54
C LYS A 101 25.54 4.72 12.67
N ARG A 102 24.91 4.61 13.84
CA ARG A 102 23.73 3.79 14.10
C ARG A 102 22.54 4.71 14.32
N THR A 103 21.43 4.42 13.68
CA THR A 103 20.19 5.16 13.90
C THR A 103 19.21 4.24 14.60
N GLU A 104 18.70 4.69 15.73
CA GLU A 104 17.83 3.89 16.61
C GLU A 104 16.60 4.72 17.00
N TRP A 105 15.44 4.07 17.01
CA TRP A 105 14.21 4.65 17.54
C TRP A 105 14.24 4.52 19.06
N VAL A 106 14.32 5.66 19.76
CA VAL A 106 14.42 5.68 21.22
C VAL A 106 13.14 6.28 21.80
N LYS A 107 12.47 5.48 22.63
CA LYS A 107 11.28 5.85 23.38
C LYS A 107 11.63 6.72 24.60
N ALA A 108 10.82 7.74 24.86
CA ALA A 108 10.93 8.50 26.10
C ALA A 108 10.55 7.65 27.32
N LYS A 109 11.36 7.72 28.40
CA LYS A 109 11.35 6.78 29.54
C LYS A 109 9.99 6.55 30.22
N ALA A 110 9.08 7.52 30.17
CA ALA A 110 7.77 7.44 30.81
C ALA A 110 6.59 7.71 29.84
N ALA A 111 6.86 7.84 28.54
CA ALA A 111 5.80 8.14 27.57
C ALA A 111 5.06 6.86 27.16
N ARG A 112 3.74 6.96 26.96
CA ARG A 112 2.95 5.92 26.30
C ARG A 112 3.19 5.98 24.80
N ASN A 113 3.19 4.84 24.12
CA ASN A 113 3.44 4.76 22.67
C ASN A 113 2.43 3.83 21.97
N GLU A 114 1.27 3.58 22.59
CA GLU A 114 0.27 2.66 22.07
C GLU A 114 -0.24 3.14 20.69
N ALA A 115 -0.45 4.46 20.53
CA ALA A 115 -0.87 5.04 19.25
C ALA A 115 0.16 4.81 18.12
N TRP A 116 1.45 4.91 18.43
CA TRP A 116 2.51 4.73 17.45
C TRP A 116 2.62 3.27 16.98
N ASP A 117 2.57 2.33 17.93
CA ASP A 117 2.59 0.91 17.61
C ASP A 117 1.28 0.47 16.91
N LEU A 118 0.13 1.07 17.27
CA LEU A 118 -1.14 0.86 16.56
C LEU A 118 -1.05 1.31 15.11
N MET A 119 -0.42 2.45 14.82
CA MET A 119 -0.23 2.92 13.45
C MET A 119 0.64 1.96 12.62
N VAL A 120 1.67 1.37 13.22
CA VAL A 120 2.47 0.32 12.60
C VAL A 120 1.61 -0.90 12.27
N TYR A 121 0.74 -1.32 13.20
CA TYR A 121 -0.18 -2.43 12.94
C TYR A 121 -1.23 -2.11 11.87
N ASN A 122 -1.78 -0.88 11.85
CA ASN A 122 -2.71 -0.45 10.82
C ASN A 122 -2.05 -0.48 9.44
N LEU A 123 -0.79 -0.06 9.33
CA LEU A 123 -0.03 -0.16 8.09
C LEU A 123 0.19 -1.63 7.68
N ALA A 124 0.59 -2.49 8.62
CA ALA A 124 0.75 -3.91 8.36
C ALA A 124 -0.57 -4.56 7.89
N ALA A 125 -1.69 -4.23 8.54
CA ALA A 125 -3.03 -4.68 8.15
C ALA A 125 -3.42 -4.16 6.77
N ALA A 126 -3.10 -2.91 6.43
CA ALA A 126 -3.34 -2.34 5.11
C ALA A 126 -2.54 -3.06 4.02
N HIS A 127 -1.29 -3.45 4.30
CA HIS A 127 -0.50 -4.28 3.40
C HIS A 127 -1.08 -5.68 3.25
N PHE A 128 -1.49 -6.31 4.35
CA PHE A 128 -2.11 -7.63 4.36
C PHE A 128 -3.42 -7.67 3.57
N LEU A 129 -4.27 -6.65 3.71
CA LEU A 129 -5.51 -6.49 2.94
C LEU A 129 -5.27 -6.06 1.48
N GLY A 130 -4.03 -5.78 1.10
CA GLY A 130 -3.67 -5.35 -0.25
C GLY A 130 -4.15 -3.93 -0.60
N LEU A 131 -4.46 -3.08 0.40
CA LEU A 131 -4.97 -1.72 0.18
C LEU A 131 -4.00 -0.85 -0.63
N HIS A 132 -2.70 -1.12 -0.50
CA HIS A 132 -1.64 -0.46 -1.30
C HIS A 132 -1.74 -0.72 -2.82
N ARG A 133 -2.58 -1.67 -3.26
CA ARG A 133 -2.81 -2.00 -4.68
C ARG A 133 -4.15 -1.49 -5.20
N TRP A 134 -4.99 -0.94 -4.32
CA TRP A 134 -6.32 -0.47 -4.68
C TRP A 134 -6.21 0.77 -5.57
N ARG A 135 -7.02 0.80 -6.62
CA ARG A 135 -7.19 1.99 -7.47
C ARG A 135 -8.40 2.79 -7.00
N GLU A 136 -8.59 3.98 -7.57
CA GLU A 136 -9.74 4.85 -7.25
C GLU A 136 -11.07 4.10 -7.37
N ALA A 137 -11.24 3.26 -8.40
CA ALA A 137 -12.44 2.44 -8.56
C ALA A 137 -12.70 1.44 -7.41
N ASP A 138 -11.65 0.89 -6.81
CA ASP A 138 -11.79 -0.01 -5.65
C ASP A 138 -12.18 0.76 -4.39
N TRP A 139 -11.65 1.98 -4.23
CA TRP A 139 -12.00 2.89 -3.15
C TRP A 139 -13.44 3.39 -3.27
N GLU A 140 -13.89 3.76 -4.47
CA GLU A 140 -15.29 4.15 -4.73
C GLU A 140 -16.25 2.99 -4.44
N ARG A 141 -15.91 1.77 -4.88
CA ARG A 141 -16.71 0.58 -4.55
C ARG A 141 -16.78 0.35 -3.03
N LYS A 142 -15.68 0.56 -2.31
CA LYS A 142 -15.66 0.44 -0.85
C LYS A 142 -16.49 1.53 -0.19
N LYS A 143 -16.38 2.78 -0.66
CA LYS A 143 -17.17 3.92 -0.19
C LYS A 143 -18.65 3.65 -0.32
N LEU A 144 -19.12 3.26 -1.51
CA LEU A 144 -20.52 2.90 -1.77
C LEU A 144 -21.03 1.77 -0.87
N ARG A 145 -20.15 0.86 -0.44
CA ARG A 145 -20.53 -0.24 0.47
C ARG A 145 -20.66 0.21 1.92
N VAL A 146 -19.86 1.19 2.35
CA VAL A 146 -19.84 1.68 3.73
C VAL A 146 -20.89 2.76 3.93
N ASP A 147 -21.07 3.61 2.93
CA ASP A 147 -22.06 4.69 2.89
C ASP A 147 -22.78 4.65 1.54
N PRO A 148 -23.84 3.82 1.40
CA PRO A 148 -24.58 3.70 0.16
C PRO A 148 -25.50 4.90 -0.03
N ASP A 149 -25.02 6.00 -0.62
CA ASP A 149 -25.76 7.23 -0.96
C ASP A 149 -26.90 7.53 0.04
N GLN A 150 -26.60 7.40 1.33
CA GLN A 150 -27.60 7.56 2.34
C GLN A 150 -27.77 9.06 2.50
N GLN A 151 -28.88 9.58 1.95
CA GLN A 151 -29.29 10.96 2.20
C GLN A 151 -29.17 11.18 3.71
N ASP A 152 -28.40 12.21 4.10
CA ASP A 152 -28.14 12.54 5.48
C ASP A 152 -29.47 12.53 6.25
N ILE A 153 -29.61 11.58 7.17
CA ILE A 153 -30.86 11.34 7.92
C ILE A 153 -31.21 12.58 8.77
N PHE A 154 -30.21 13.43 9.04
CA PHE A 154 -30.34 14.66 9.80
C PHE A 154 -30.37 15.92 8.91
N ALA A 155 -30.24 15.78 7.59
CA ALA A 155 -30.44 16.89 6.68
C ALA A 155 -31.93 17.25 6.62
N PRO A 156 -32.29 18.54 6.65
CA PRO A 156 -33.66 18.95 6.42
C PRO A 156 -34.10 18.48 5.03
N PRO A 157 -35.34 17.98 4.87
CA PRO A 157 -35.81 17.51 3.58
C PRO A 157 -35.72 18.65 2.58
N VAL A 158 -34.85 18.50 1.58
CA VAL A 158 -34.84 19.38 0.42
C VAL A 158 -36.18 19.14 -0.29
N PRO A 159 -37.05 20.16 -0.45
CA PRO A 159 -38.32 19.98 -1.13
C PRO A 159 -38.02 19.54 -2.57
N LYS A 160 -38.43 18.32 -2.91
CA LYS A 160 -38.57 17.88 -4.30
C LYS A 160 -39.65 18.76 -4.91
N ILE A 161 -39.25 19.81 -5.61
CA ILE A 161 -40.15 20.54 -6.49
C ILE A 161 -40.53 19.54 -7.59
N ALA A 162 -41.72 18.98 -7.45
CA ALA A 162 -42.35 18.18 -8.49
C ALA A 162 -42.63 19.13 -9.66
N THR A 163 -41.82 19.04 -10.71
CA THR A 163 -42.28 19.43 -12.04
C THR A 163 -43.32 18.38 -12.42
N VAL A 164 -44.58 18.70 -12.18
CA VAL A 164 -45.71 17.82 -12.52
C VAL A 164 -45.77 17.71 -14.04
N GLU A 165 -45.69 16.48 -14.52
CA GLU A 165 -45.94 16.08 -15.89
C GLU A 165 -47.42 16.32 -16.22
N ASP A 166 -47.71 17.10 -17.25
CA ASP A 166 -48.94 16.89 -18.04
C ASP A 166 -48.60 15.90 -19.15
N GLN A 167 -49.05 14.66 -18.98
CA GLN A 167 -49.04 13.64 -20.03
C GLN A 167 -50.35 13.77 -20.82
N GLU A 168 -50.25 14.12 -22.11
CA GLU A 168 -51.31 13.85 -23.09
C GLU A 168 -50.86 12.68 -23.98
N GLU A 169 -51.60 11.58 -23.86
CA GLU A 169 -51.35 10.27 -24.42
C GLU A 169 -51.80 10.22 -25.89
N GLN A 170 -50.88 10.01 -26.84
CA GLN A 170 -51.22 9.60 -28.21
C GLN A 170 -50.35 8.43 -28.68
N GLN A 171 -51.02 7.31 -28.94
CA GLN A 171 -50.50 6.01 -29.38
C GLN A 171 -49.84 6.07 -30.77
N PRO A 172 -48.79 5.27 -31.06
CA PRO A 172 -48.18 5.24 -32.38
C PRO A 172 -48.98 4.34 -33.34
N VAL A 173 -49.55 4.96 -34.38
CA VAL A 173 -50.16 4.29 -35.52
C VAL A 173 -49.06 3.68 -36.41
N LYS A 174 -49.12 2.37 -36.67
CA LYS A 174 -48.32 1.69 -37.70
C LYS A 174 -48.73 2.13 -39.11
N PRO A 175 -47.77 2.45 -40.01
CA PRO A 175 -48.02 2.39 -41.45
C PRO A 175 -47.34 1.17 -42.09
N GLN A 176 -48.11 0.47 -42.92
CA GLN A 176 -47.72 -0.70 -43.73
C GLN A 176 -46.72 -0.36 -44.86
N ALA A 177 -46.00 -1.39 -45.30
CA ALA A 177 -44.90 -1.36 -46.28
C ALA A 177 -45.32 -1.24 -47.75
N ARG A 178 -44.42 -0.67 -48.58
CA ARG A 178 -44.10 -1.09 -49.98
C ARG A 178 -42.81 -0.39 -50.51
N PRO A 179 -42.16 -0.82 -51.61
CA PRO A 179 -40.98 -1.70 -51.53
C PRO A 179 -39.69 -1.24 -52.25
N ARG A 180 -38.57 -1.86 -51.81
CA ARG A 180 -37.25 -2.13 -52.46
C ARG A 180 -36.33 -0.97 -52.86
N GLU A 181 -35.12 -0.98 -52.28
CA GLU A 181 -33.86 -1.01 -53.06
C GLU A 181 -32.71 -1.61 -52.23
N ASN A 182 -32.04 -2.64 -52.78
CA ASN A 182 -30.80 -3.21 -52.24
C ASN A 182 -29.61 -2.35 -52.70
N PRO A 183 -28.54 -2.25 -51.91
CA PRO A 183 -27.28 -2.77 -52.46
C PRO A 183 -26.35 -3.50 -51.47
N LYS A 184 -25.91 -4.67 -51.95
CA LYS A 184 -24.56 -5.27 -51.90
C LYS A 184 -23.87 -5.54 -50.54
N VAL A 185 -23.83 -6.84 -50.28
CA VAL A 185 -22.82 -7.65 -49.58
C VAL A 185 -21.39 -7.09 -49.68
N SER A 186 -20.71 -6.98 -48.53
CA SER A 186 -19.24 -7.09 -48.45
C SER A 186 -18.83 -7.82 -47.16
N ALA A 187 -17.87 -8.72 -47.32
CA ALA A 187 -17.51 -9.84 -46.46
C ALA A 187 -16.68 -9.46 -45.19
N PRO A 188 -16.56 -10.37 -44.20
CA PRO A 188 -15.72 -10.16 -43.01
C PRO A 188 -14.22 -10.41 -43.32
N ARG A 189 -13.33 -9.59 -42.75
CA ARG A 189 -11.86 -9.78 -42.76
C ARG A 189 -11.34 -10.10 -41.33
N PRO A 190 -10.13 -10.67 -41.18
CA PRO A 190 -9.92 -11.86 -40.37
C PRO A 190 -9.14 -11.59 -39.07
N THR A 191 -9.23 -12.59 -38.19
CA THR A 191 -8.53 -12.79 -36.91
C THR A 191 -6.99 -12.60 -37.01
N PRO A 192 -6.31 -12.08 -35.97
CA PRO A 192 -4.85 -11.97 -35.95
C PRO A 192 -4.18 -13.34 -35.73
N THR A 193 -3.31 -13.74 -36.66
CA THR A 193 -2.45 -14.92 -36.57
C THR A 193 -1.34 -14.70 -35.54
N GLN A 194 -1.21 -15.65 -34.60
CA GLN A 194 -0.08 -15.79 -33.68
C GLN A 194 1.21 -16.11 -34.45
N GLN A 195 2.28 -15.35 -34.22
CA GLN A 195 3.65 -15.73 -34.59
C GLN A 195 4.37 -16.30 -33.36
N SER A 196 4.89 -17.52 -33.50
CA SER A 196 5.87 -18.12 -32.57
C SER A 196 7.28 -17.60 -32.90
N PRO A 197 8.22 -17.58 -31.93
CA PRO A 197 9.51 -16.92 -32.09
C PRO A 197 10.54 -17.84 -32.76
N GLY A 198 11.09 -17.38 -33.88
CA GLY A 198 12.27 -17.96 -34.52
C GLY A 198 13.55 -17.32 -33.99
N GLN A 199 14.50 -18.17 -33.61
CA GLN A 199 15.89 -17.85 -33.31
C GLN A 199 16.57 -17.17 -34.51
N GLU A 200 17.45 -16.18 -34.27
CA GLU A 200 18.90 -16.31 -34.53
C GLU A 200 19.69 -15.01 -34.25
N SER A 201 20.80 -15.22 -33.55
CA SER A 201 22.10 -14.53 -33.59
C SER A 201 22.24 -13.12 -34.19
N GLY A 202 22.82 -12.22 -33.38
CA GLY A 202 23.43 -10.97 -33.86
C GLY A 202 24.16 -10.22 -32.76
N PHE A 203 25.37 -10.68 -32.42
CA PHE A 203 26.31 -9.98 -31.54
C PHE A 203 26.86 -8.77 -32.31
N VAL A 204 26.67 -7.54 -31.82
CA VAL A 204 27.44 -6.38 -32.29
C VAL A 204 27.92 -5.59 -31.08
N VAL A 205 29.23 -5.70 -30.85
CA VAL A 205 30.02 -4.87 -29.93
C VAL A 205 30.29 -3.55 -30.66
N TYR A 206 29.94 -2.42 -30.06
CA TYR A 206 30.52 -1.13 -30.44
C TYR A 206 31.45 -0.66 -29.31
N HIS A 207 32.74 -0.67 -29.62
CA HIS A 207 33.78 0.04 -28.89
C HIS A 207 33.84 1.49 -29.38
N SER A 208 33.89 2.41 -28.40
CA SER A 208 34.71 3.64 -28.32
C SER A 208 34.86 4.54 -29.55
N THR A 209 34.51 5.82 -29.39
CA THR A 209 35.48 6.92 -29.36
C THR A 209 34.80 8.21 -28.87
N ASP A 210 35.37 8.77 -27.81
CA ASP A 210 35.71 10.18 -27.58
C ASP A 210 34.79 11.28 -28.13
N TYR A 211 34.30 12.13 -27.22
CA TYR A 211 34.11 13.55 -27.47
C TYR A 211 34.45 14.34 -26.19
N GLU A 212 35.10 15.48 -26.44
CA GLU A 212 35.79 16.43 -25.55
C GLU A 212 35.02 16.91 -24.31
#